data_AF-A0A4V2JB76-F1
#
_entry.id   AF-A0A4V2JB76-F1
#
_cell.length_a   1.000
_cell.length_b   1.000
_cell.length_c   1.000
_cell.angle_alpha   90.00
_cell.angle_beta   90.00
_cell.angle_gamma   90.00
#
_symmetry.space_group_name_H-M   'P 1'
#
loop_
_entity.id
_entity.type
_entity.pdbx_description
1 polymer ?
#
loop_
_entity_poly.entity_id
_entity_poly.type
_entity_poly.pdbx_seq_one_letter_code
_entity_poly.pdbx_strand_id
1 'polypeptide(L)'
;MMYLLKNSKLLFFILLSLIVMFSCNNEELYVSQFEEQIIEEEIPEEVEPAEEIFQIELQDDVVETSENASIEIRVFENDNSVPTNFGISNTSPQNGTLEIVDNGTLNNFSDDVFIYTPNSDYFGTDTFEYTVCDESSTEENCDTAKVDITINEVNIDNSVAAELKAFPDAYGAGANVTGGRGGVVEHVTNLNDSGPGSLREALSKTYTRIIVFDVSGEIDLQSSLTAGSGNFTIAGQTAPEGGITLTGSRMYIAFADNWIIRYVRFRNGKKDTFERDCITAPQCSNVIVDHCSFAYATDEAVDFDSSESDGNVTIQNCLFYENKTGAIVGSNDTRSGEFSFLRNVITNVSHRFPNSSGGGAKLDVVNNFIHNFRYRTLNISAYTANDSFDINLVGNYFQSGINTIASGGNDGVGIHKLGTGNGQSNNRIYSRFNHIDQNVLDIYSLTSYDENTDESSAWSNFPLAATEPVKSSWFVSSPLPYNGKAPIILSNSELKTDLFASVGASQYLNADGTVGFYRDSDDIEAIALAKDDGSASRTSSVYGLERPTIYDGSLRDSARDNRPSTPNNVRPISYDTDRDGMPDIWERAMFGPDLTLKDGTIDTDGDGYTDLEEFLNLVFE
;
A
#
# COMPACT_ATOMS: atom_id res chain seq x y z
N MET A 1 39.66 43.05 -49.15
CA MET A 1 40.55 43.33 -50.31
C MET A 1 40.48 42.15 -51.25
N MET A 2 40.07 42.34 -52.52
CA MET A 2 40.02 41.35 -53.63
C MET A 2 39.02 40.17 -53.41
N TYR A 3 37.92 40.07 -54.19
CA TYR A 3 37.77 39.49 -55.57
C TYR A 3 37.69 37.93 -55.54
N LEU A 4 36.90 37.18 -56.34
CA LEU A 4 36.16 37.35 -57.62
C LEU A 4 34.74 36.70 -57.52
N LEU A 5 33.63 37.27 -58.05
CA LEU A 5 33.04 37.13 -59.43
C LEU A 5 32.67 35.67 -59.81
N LYS A 6 31.49 35.30 -60.38
CA LYS A 6 30.39 35.91 -61.20
C LYS A 6 29.05 35.16 -60.92
N ASN A 7 27.82 35.40 -61.43
CA ASN A 7 27.07 36.21 -62.45
C ASN A 7 25.57 36.28 -61.95
N SER A 8 24.56 37.09 -62.33
CA SER A 8 24.38 38.39 -63.02
C SER A 8 23.31 38.45 -64.18
N LYS A 9 22.00 38.34 -63.88
CA LYS A 9 20.82 38.73 -64.72
C LYS A 9 19.63 39.03 -63.76
N LEU A 10 18.75 40.03 -63.90
CA LEU A 10 18.62 41.22 -64.78
C LEU A 10 17.56 42.17 -64.12
N LEU A 11 17.91 43.26 -63.41
CA LEU A 11 18.02 44.69 -63.85
C LEU A 11 16.73 45.25 -64.54
N PHE A 12 15.99 46.25 -64.01
CA PHE A 12 16.22 47.72 -63.89
C PHE A 12 15.24 48.33 -62.82
N PHE A 13 15.55 49.26 -61.88
CA PHE A 13 15.89 50.71 -61.93
C PHE A 13 14.74 51.69 -62.33
N ILE A 14 14.54 52.90 -61.76
CA ILE A 14 14.90 53.51 -60.44
C ILE A 14 14.08 54.82 -60.15
N LEU A 15 14.36 55.48 -59.02
CA LEU A 15 13.72 56.64 -58.35
C LEU A 15 13.82 58.04 -59.05
N LEU A 16 12.85 58.91 -58.72
CA LEU A 16 12.84 60.40 -58.58
C LEU A 16 13.02 61.40 -59.78
N SER A 17 11.98 62.23 -59.94
CA SER A 17 11.85 63.62 -60.48
C SER A 17 13.03 64.39 -61.13
N LEU A 18 12.74 65.08 -62.26
CA LEU A 18 12.80 66.57 -62.33
C LEU A 18 12.02 67.20 -63.53
N ILE A 19 11.65 68.47 -63.32
CA ILE A 19 10.93 69.49 -64.12
C ILE A 19 11.46 69.76 -65.56
N VAL A 20 10.56 69.94 -66.55
CA VAL A 20 10.56 71.01 -67.59
C VAL A 20 9.10 71.39 -67.98
N MET A 21 8.84 72.64 -68.37
CA MET A 21 7.51 73.26 -68.55
C MET A 21 6.97 73.32 -70.01
N PHE A 22 5.68 73.70 -70.12
CA PHE A 22 4.99 74.43 -71.22
C PHE A 22 4.72 73.78 -72.59
N SER A 23 3.43 73.64 -72.95
CA SER A 23 2.82 74.29 -74.13
C SER A 23 1.27 74.14 -74.21
N CYS A 24 0.57 75.27 -74.19
CA CYS A 24 -0.73 75.62 -74.82
C CYS A 24 -1.81 74.59 -75.26
N ASN A 25 -3.03 74.90 -74.79
CA ASN A 25 -4.32 75.01 -75.52
C ASN A 25 -5.30 73.82 -75.66
N ASN A 26 -6.51 74.09 -75.15
CA ASN A 26 -7.86 73.90 -75.74
C ASN A 26 -8.29 72.54 -76.32
N GLU A 27 -9.41 72.02 -75.81
CA GLU A 27 -10.71 72.29 -76.46
C GLU A 27 -11.87 72.28 -75.43
N GLU A 28 -13.03 72.83 -75.81
CA GLU A 28 -14.17 73.08 -74.93
C GLU A 28 -15.27 72.03 -75.08
N LEU A 29 -16.11 71.85 -74.05
CA LEU A 29 -17.54 71.61 -74.26
C LEU A 29 -18.37 72.30 -73.17
N TYR A 30 -19.53 72.86 -73.55
CA TYR A 30 -20.23 73.89 -72.79
C TYR A 30 -21.60 73.43 -72.26
N VAL A 31 -21.84 73.70 -70.97
CA VAL A 31 -23.12 74.07 -70.33
C VAL A 31 -24.35 73.14 -70.46
N SER A 32 -24.85 72.75 -69.28
CA SER A 32 -26.26 73.01 -68.90
C SER A 32 -26.36 73.20 -67.38
N GLN A 33 -26.94 74.32 -66.92
CA GLN A 33 -27.37 74.49 -65.53
C GLN A 33 -28.72 73.81 -65.32
N PHE A 34 -28.97 73.22 -64.15
CA PHE A 34 -30.29 73.20 -63.50
C PHE A 34 -30.14 73.11 -61.97
N GLU A 35 -31.24 73.25 -61.26
CA GLU A 35 -31.29 73.75 -59.87
C GLU A 35 -31.12 72.67 -58.80
N GLU A 36 -30.77 73.09 -57.58
CA GLU A 36 -30.73 72.22 -56.40
C GLU A 36 -32.13 71.67 -56.07
N GLN A 37 -32.29 70.35 -56.12
CA GLN A 37 -33.32 69.66 -55.36
C GLN A 37 -32.66 68.85 -54.25
N ILE A 38 -32.99 69.18 -53.01
CA ILE A 38 -32.69 68.34 -51.86
C ILE A 38 -33.56 67.08 -51.98
N ILE A 39 -32.91 65.93 -52.06
CA ILE A 39 -33.52 64.62 -51.85
C ILE A 39 -32.86 64.08 -50.59
N GLU A 40 -33.65 63.80 -49.56
CA GLU A 40 -33.20 62.96 -48.45
C GLU A 40 -33.12 61.53 -48.98
N GLU A 41 -31.89 61.06 -49.21
CA GLU A 41 -31.63 59.67 -49.58
C GLU A 41 -31.69 58.84 -48.29
N GLU A 42 -32.72 58.01 -48.15
CA GLU A 42 -32.79 57.03 -47.06
C GLU A 42 -31.59 56.10 -47.16
N ILE A 43 -30.67 56.23 -46.20
CA ILE A 43 -29.57 55.28 -46.02
C ILE A 43 -30.22 53.92 -45.74
N PRO A 44 -29.97 52.87 -46.54
CA PRO A 44 -30.46 51.54 -46.22
C PRO A 44 -29.90 51.13 -44.86
N GLU A 45 -30.71 50.50 -44.00
CA GLU A 45 -30.19 49.91 -42.77
C GLU A 45 -29.03 48.97 -43.13
N GLU A 46 -27.87 49.22 -42.54
CA GLU A 46 -26.70 48.37 -42.68
C GLU A 46 -27.06 47.04 -42.01
N VAL A 47 -27.33 46.02 -42.84
CA VAL A 47 -27.58 44.67 -42.36
C VAL A 47 -26.25 44.17 -41.81
N GLU A 48 -26.09 44.34 -40.50
CA GLU A 48 -25.04 43.71 -39.70
C GLU A 48 -24.86 42.27 -40.19
N PRO A 49 -23.64 41.82 -40.51
CA PRO A 49 -23.43 40.42 -40.82
C PRO A 49 -23.87 39.64 -39.57
N ALA A 50 -24.83 38.72 -39.74
CA ALA A 50 -25.18 37.82 -38.67
C ALA A 50 -23.89 37.08 -38.27
N GLU A 51 -23.44 37.29 -37.04
CA GLU A 51 -22.32 36.51 -36.50
C GLU A 51 -22.75 35.03 -36.56
N GLU A 52 -21.94 34.20 -37.23
CA GLU A 52 -22.13 32.76 -37.15
C GLU A 52 -21.76 32.35 -35.73
N ILE A 53 -22.79 32.34 -34.86
CA ILE A 53 -22.70 31.81 -33.50
C ILE A 53 -22.17 30.39 -33.62
N PHE A 54 -20.95 30.18 -33.16
CA PHE A 54 -20.25 28.92 -33.33
C PHE A 54 -20.80 27.94 -32.30
N GLN A 55 -21.91 27.30 -32.66
CA GLN A 55 -22.64 26.40 -31.78
C GLN A 55 -21.73 25.22 -31.40
N ILE A 56 -21.74 24.87 -30.11
CA ILE A 56 -21.07 23.67 -29.60
C ILE A 56 -21.78 22.45 -30.22
N GLU A 57 -21.01 21.44 -30.66
CA GLU A 57 -21.52 20.20 -31.25
C GLU A 57 -20.95 19.00 -30.48
N LEU A 58 -21.60 18.64 -29.37
CA LEU A 58 -21.22 17.48 -28.57
C LEU A 58 -21.80 16.18 -29.16
N GLN A 59 -21.19 15.02 -28.85
CA GLN A 59 -21.68 13.71 -29.29
C GLN A 59 -21.74 12.68 -28.16
N ASP A 60 -22.72 11.77 -28.24
CA ASP A 60 -22.92 10.71 -27.25
C ASP A 60 -21.75 9.71 -27.24
N ASP A 61 -21.23 9.44 -26.04
CA ASP A 61 -20.13 8.51 -25.79
C ASP A 61 -20.65 7.11 -25.42
N VAL A 62 -19.84 6.09 -25.72
CA VAL A 62 -20.06 4.71 -25.27
C VAL A 62 -18.76 4.14 -24.73
N VAL A 63 -18.77 3.71 -23.48
CA VAL A 63 -17.62 3.07 -22.81
C VAL A 63 -18.01 1.76 -22.13
N GLU A 64 -17.02 0.91 -21.88
CA GLU A 64 -17.17 -0.42 -21.30
C GLU A 64 -16.07 -0.64 -20.25
N THR A 65 -16.42 -1.22 -19.10
CA THR A 65 -15.53 -1.62 -18.00
C THR A 65 -16.07 -2.90 -17.35
N SER A 66 -15.40 -3.48 -16.34
CA SER A 66 -16.01 -4.50 -15.47
C SER A 66 -16.51 -3.91 -14.15
N GLU A 67 -17.30 -4.68 -13.41
CA GLU A 67 -17.69 -4.31 -12.06
C GLU A 67 -16.45 -4.08 -11.19
N ASN A 68 -16.51 -3.12 -10.29
CA ASN A 68 -15.42 -2.68 -9.42
C ASN A 68 -14.23 -1.97 -10.10
N ALA A 69 -14.09 -2.02 -11.43
CA ALA A 69 -13.02 -1.32 -12.16
C ALA A 69 -13.41 0.12 -12.55
N SER A 70 -12.54 1.08 -12.27
CA SER A 70 -12.72 2.46 -12.74
C SER A 70 -12.39 2.59 -14.23
N ILE A 71 -12.78 3.71 -14.85
CA ILE A 71 -12.39 4.04 -16.22
C ILE A 71 -12.26 5.55 -16.41
N GLU A 72 -11.21 5.98 -17.13
CA GLU A 72 -11.03 7.34 -17.61
C GLU A 72 -11.82 7.56 -18.92
N ILE A 73 -12.70 8.56 -18.93
CA ILE A 73 -13.61 8.86 -20.03
C ILE A 73 -13.25 10.24 -20.60
N ARG A 74 -12.70 10.25 -21.82
CA ARG A 74 -12.32 11.47 -22.56
C ARG A 74 -13.40 11.86 -23.55
N VAL A 75 -14.50 12.41 -23.04
CA VAL A 75 -15.68 12.79 -23.83
C VAL A 75 -15.33 13.65 -25.06
N PHE A 76 -14.35 14.56 -24.93
CA PHE A 76 -13.91 15.46 -25.99
C PHE A 76 -13.16 14.80 -27.18
N GLU A 77 -12.91 13.47 -27.17
CA GLU A 77 -12.22 12.81 -28.30
C GLU A 77 -13.10 12.68 -29.56
N ASN A 78 -14.44 12.73 -29.41
CA ASN A 78 -15.40 12.65 -30.51
C ASN A 78 -16.01 14.02 -30.89
N ASP A 79 -15.97 14.99 -29.98
CA ASP A 79 -16.70 16.26 -30.04
C ASP A 79 -16.18 17.22 -31.11
N ASN A 80 -17.02 18.19 -31.48
CA ASN A 80 -16.65 19.29 -32.37
C ASN A 80 -17.07 20.65 -31.78
N SER A 81 -16.40 21.70 -32.25
CA SER A 81 -16.73 23.10 -31.91
C SER A 81 -16.64 23.48 -30.42
N VAL A 82 -16.05 22.64 -29.58
CA VAL A 82 -15.75 22.94 -28.16
C VAL A 82 -14.85 24.20 -28.08
N PRO A 83 -15.26 25.25 -27.33
CA PRO A 83 -14.49 26.49 -27.22
C PRO A 83 -13.27 26.33 -26.30
N THR A 84 -12.40 27.35 -26.24
CA THR A 84 -11.18 27.30 -25.39
C THR A 84 -11.36 27.91 -23.98
N ASN A 85 -12.59 28.26 -23.60
CA ASN A 85 -12.93 28.81 -22.28
C ASN A 85 -14.42 28.55 -22.01
N PHE A 86 -14.71 27.55 -21.17
CA PHE A 86 -16.07 27.08 -20.90
C PHE A 86 -16.27 26.64 -19.46
N GLY A 87 -17.53 26.64 -19.04
CA GLY A 87 -17.99 25.90 -17.88
C GLY A 87 -18.48 24.51 -18.31
N ILE A 88 -18.12 23.48 -17.55
CA ILE A 88 -18.67 22.13 -17.68
C ILE A 88 -19.56 21.82 -16.46
N SER A 89 -20.59 21.01 -16.67
CA SER A 89 -21.40 20.44 -15.59
C SER A 89 -21.94 19.08 -16.00
N ASN A 90 -22.23 18.21 -15.03
CA ASN A 90 -22.68 16.84 -15.28
C ASN A 90 -23.84 16.43 -14.36
N THR A 91 -24.62 15.44 -14.79
CA THR A 91 -25.50 14.68 -13.89
C THR A 91 -24.70 13.61 -13.14
N SER A 92 -25.24 13.14 -12.02
CA SER A 92 -24.63 12.01 -11.29
C SER A 92 -25.16 10.69 -11.88
N PRO A 93 -24.29 9.71 -12.19
CA PRO A 93 -24.72 8.37 -12.60
C PRO A 93 -25.50 7.66 -11.47
N GLN A 94 -26.31 6.65 -11.81
CA GLN A 94 -27.19 6.00 -10.83
C GLN A 94 -26.49 4.86 -10.07
N ASN A 95 -25.59 4.15 -10.75
CA ASN A 95 -24.98 2.91 -10.30
C ASN A 95 -23.44 3.02 -10.18
N GLY A 96 -22.92 4.25 -10.02
CA GLY A 96 -21.51 4.54 -9.75
C GLY A 96 -21.28 5.97 -9.27
N THR A 97 -20.02 6.39 -9.22
CA THR A 97 -19.59 7.76 -8.92
C THR A 97 -18.79 8.36 -10.07
N LEU A 98 -18.72 9.69 -10.13
CA LEU A 98 -18.00 10.43 -11.17
C LEU A 98 -17.11 11.51 -10.53
N GLU A 99 -15.84 11.54 -10.89
CA GLU A 99 -14.86 12.59 -10.55
C GLU A 99 -14.38 13.29 -11.83
N ILE A 100 -13.98 14.56 -11.74
CA ILE A 100 -13.32 15.29 -12.83
C ILE A 100 -11.90 15.61 -12.37
N VAL A 101 -10.90 15.15 -13.11
CA VAL A 101 -9.49 15.46 -12.84
C VAL A 101 -9.08 16.67 -13.67
N ASP A 102 -8.72 17.76 -12.98
CA ASP A 102 -8.48 19.08 -13.58
C ASP A 102 -7.04 19.29 -14.10
N ASN A 103 -6.17 18.28 -13.97
CA ASN A 103 -4.72 18.27 -14.25
C ASN A 103 -3.90 19.53 -13.84
N GLY A 104 -4.43 20.37 -12.94
CA GLY A 104 -3.90 21.70 -12.62
C GLY A 104 -4.13 22.78 -13.69
N THR A 105 -4.89 22.49 -14.74
CA THR A 105 -5.16 23.28 -15.94
C THR A 105 -6.41 24.16 -15.81
N LEU A 106 -6.40 25.05 -14.81
CA LEU A 106 -7.53 25.94 -14.47
C LEU A 106 -8.20 26.60 -15.70
N ASN A 107 -9.48 26.27 -15.93
CA ASN A 107 -10.34 26.69 -17.05
C ASN A 107 -9.91 26.16 -18.44
N ASN A 108 -9.16 25.06 -18.51
CA ASN A 108 -8.72 24.41 -19.75
C ASN A 108 -9.01 22.90 -19.72
N PHE A 109 -10.27 22.51 -19.86
CA PHE A 109 -10.68 21.09 -19.80
C PHE A 109 -10.25 20.25 -21.03
N SER A 110 -9.32 20.73 -21.87
CA SER A 110 -8.83 19.98 -23.06
C SER A 110 -7.94 18.78 -22.70
N ASP A 111 -7.40 18.78 -21.50
CA ASP A 111 -6.62 17.71 -20.88
C ASP A 111 -7.23 17.26 -19.55
N ASP A 112 -8.49 17.63 -19.29
CA ASP A 112 -9.26 17.17 -18.13
C ASP A 112 -10.14 15.98 -18.51
N VAL A 113 -10.41 15.11 -17.54
CA VAL A 113 -11.01 13.79 -17.79
C VAL A 113 -12.04 13.42 -16.73
N PHE A 114 -13.08 12.70 -17.14
CA PHE A 114 -14.06 12.12 -16.22
C PHE A 114 -13.59 10.73 -15.77
N ILE A 115 -13.39 10.52 -14.47
CA ILE A 115 -13.22 9.17 -13.92
C ILE A 115 -14.60 8.66 -13.50
N TYR A 116 -15.05 7.57 -14.09
CA TYR A 116 -16.20 6.81 -13.59
C TYR A 116 -15.73 5.62 -12.77
N THR A 117 -16.38 5.38 -11.63
CA THR A 117 -16.18 4.18 -10.81
C THR A 117 -17.55 3.52 -10.56
N PRO A 118 -17.76 2.25 -10.96
CA PRO A 118 -18.98 1.51 -10.63
C PRO A 118 -19.22 1.43 -9.12
N ASN A 119 -20.49 1.33 -8.71
CA ASN A 119 -20.82 0.85 -7.38
C ASN A 119 -20.30 -0.59 -7.23
N SER A 120 -19.82 -0.94 -6.03
CA SER A 120 -19.32 -2.29 -5.74
C SER A 120 -20.36 -3.36 -6.08
N ASP A 121 -19.89 -4.43 -6.72
CA ASP A 121 -20.68 -5.61 -7.07
C ASP A 121 -21.87 -5.30 -8.01
N TYR A 122 -21.76 -4.22 -8.80
CA TYR A 122 -22.71 -3.84 -9.83
C TYR A 122 -22.17 -4.13 -11.24
N PHE A 123 -22.71 -5.15 -11.89
CA PHE A 123 -22.67 -5.33 -13.33
C PHE A 123 -24.00 -4.92 -13.97
N GLY A 124 -23.96 -4.41 -15.20
CA GLY A 124 -25.14 -3.92 -15.92
C GLY A 124 -24.83 -2.75 -16.86
N THR A 125 -25.64 -1.70 -16.75
CA THR A 125 -25.52 -0.50 -17.58
C THR A 125 -25.81 0.74 -16.76
N ASP A 126 -24.98 1.77 -16.88
CA ASP A 126 -25.18 3.06 -16.22
C ASP A 126 -24.98 4.22 -17.20
N THR A 127 -25.31 5.44 -16.78
CA THR A 127 -25.20 6.61 -17.66
C THR A 127 -25.15 7.93 -16.88
N PHE A 128 -24.47 8.92 -17.46
CA PHE A 128 -24.60 10.32 -17.08
C PHE A 128 -24.71 11.20 -18.35
N GLU A 129 -25.09 12.46 -18.14
CA GLU A 129 -25.15 13.51 -19.15
C GLU A 129 -24.15 14.61 -18.76
N TYR A 130 -23.44 15.19 -19.71
CA TYR A 130 -22.55 16.32 -19.50
C TYR A 130 -22.94 17.49 -20.42
N THR A 131 -22.81 18.71 -19.89
CA THR A 131 -23.18 19.96 -20.55
C THR A 131 -21.99 20.89 -20.57
N VAL A 132 -21.65 21.41 -21.75
CA VAL A 132 -20.61 22.42 -21.97
C VAL A 132 -21.28 23.75 -22.31
N CYS A 133 -20.80 24.85 -21.74
CA CYS A 133 -21.28 26.21 -22.01
C CYS A 133 -20.11 27.17 -22.27
N ASP A 134 -20.12 27.90 -23.38
CA ASP A 134 -19.10 28.91 -23.69
C ASP A 134 -19.21 30.13 -22.75
N GLU A 135 -18.26 30.27 -21.82
CA GLU A 135 -18.20 31.44 -20.91
C GLU A 135 -17.71 32.72 -21.61
N SER A 136 -17.28 32.61 -22.87
CA SER A 136 -16.84 33.73 -23.71
C SER A 136 -17.99 34.39 -24.48
N SER A 137 -19.11 33.68 -24.63
CA SER A 137 -20.28 34.11 -25.41
C SER A 137 -21.12 35.15 -24.66
N THR A 138 -21.73 36.08 -25.41
CA THR A 138 -22.74 37.01 -24.89
C THR A 138 -24.17 36.46 -24.95
N GLU A 139 -24.39 35.35 -25.65
CA GLU A 139 -25.65 34.60 -25.71
C GLU A 139 -25.48 33.17 -25.16
N GLU A 140 -26.57 32.50 -24.81
CA GLU A 140 -26.56 31.15 -24.22
C GLU A 140 -26.15 30.10 -25.27
N ASN A 141 -24.84 29.84 -25.37
CA ASN A 141 -24.24 28.83 -26.24
C ASN A 141 -23.80 27.64 -25.38
N CYS A 142 -24.72 26.68 -25.21
CA CYS A 142 -24.50 25.43 -24.49
C CYS A 142 -25.01 24.24 -25.30
N ASP A 143 -24.40 23.08 -25.12
CA ASP A 143 -24.89 21.80 -25.65
C ASP A 143 -24.71 20.68 -24.62
N THR A 144 -25.42 19.56 -24.78
CA THR A 144 -25.47 18.44 -23.83
C THR A 144 -25.42 17.10 -24.56
N ALA A 145 -24.44 16.27 -24.20
CA ALA A 145 -24.31 14.89 -24.67
C ALA A 145 -24.39 13.88 -23.52
N LYS A 146 -24.59 12.61 -23.87
CA LYS A 146 -24.80 11.51 -22.93
C LYS A 146 -23.69 10.46 -23.06
N VAL A 147 -23.22 9.95 -21.91
CA VAL A 147 -22.33 8.80 -21.83
C VAL A 147 -23.13 7.55 -21.46
N ASP A 148 -23.12 6.53 -22.33
CA ASP A 148 -23.61 5.17 -22.01
C ASP A 148 -22.45 4.28 -21.54
N ILE A 149 -22.61 3.65 -20.37
CA ILE A 149 -21.58 2.84 -19.73
C ILE A 149 -22.08 1.39 -19.62
N THR A 150 -21.29 0.43 -20.10
CA THR A 150 -21.50 -1.01 -19.88
C THR A 150 -20.54 -1.51 -18.80
N ILE A 151 -21.04 -2.31 -17.86
CA ILE A 151 -20.26 -2.82 -16.72
C ILE A 151 -20.40 -4.35 -16.68
N ASN A 152 -19.30 -5.07 -16.92
CA ASN A 152 -19.23 -6.53 -17.04
C ASN A 152 -19.10 -7.25 -15.67
N GLU A 153 -19.44 -8.55 -15.63
CA GLU A 153 -19.34 -9.40 -14.42
C GLU A 153 -17.94 -10.01 -14.26
N VAL A 154 -17.31 -9.86 -13.09
CA VAL A 154 -15.94 -10.33 -12.80
C VAL A 154 -15.93 -11.82 -12.49
N ASN A 155 -15.51 -12.62 -13.47
CA ASN A 155 -15.65 -14.07 -13.48
C ASN A 155 -14.39 -14.83 -13.00
N ILE A 156 -14.00 -14.68 -11.73
CA ILE A 156 -12.95 -15.50 -11.10
C ILE A 156 -13.39 -16.97 -11.02
N ASP A 157 -12.54 -17.93 -11.39
CA ASP A 157 -12.89 -19.37 -11.30
C ASP A 157 -13.00 -19.84 -9.83
N ASN A 158 -14.22 -19.78 -9.33
CA ASN A 158 -14.65 -20.23 -8.00
C ASN A 158 -14.37 -21.73 -7.73
N SER A 159 -14.06 -22.53 -8.76
CA SER A 159 -13.63 -23.93 -8.59
C SER A 159 -12.13 -24.07 -8.27
N VAL A 160 -11.32 -23.05 -8.57
CA VAL A 160 -9.88 -22.97 -8.22
C VAL A 160 -9.68 -22.13 -6.95
N ALA A 161 -10.38 -21.00 -6.83
CA ALA A 161 -10.24 -20.04 -5.74
C ALA A 161 -10.39 -20.65 -4.32
N ALA A 162 -11.17 -21.72 -4.16
CA ALA A 162 -11.47 -22.34 -2.86
C ALA A 162 -10.26 -22.95 -2.11
N GLU A 163 -9.13 -23.21 -2.79
CA GLU A 163 -7.86 -23.60 -2.15
C GLU A 163 -6.67 -22.70 -2.50
N LEU A 164 -6.90 -21.65 -3.30
CA LEU A 164 -5.91 -20.66 -3.72
C LEU A 164 -5.37 -19.86 -2.52
N LYS A 165 -4.14 -19.36 -2.65
CA LYS A 165 -3.51 -18.56 -1.61
C LYS A 165 -3.95 -17.09 -1.66
N ALA A 166 -3.58 -16.34 -0.62
CA ALA A 166 -3.57 -14.88 -0.63
C ALA A 166 -2.56 -14.32 -1.65
N PHE A 167 -1.43 -14.99 -1.82
CA PHE A 167 -0.36 -14.73 -2.79
C PHE A 167 0.63 -15.93 -2.77
N PRO A 168 1.51 -16.14 -3.77
CA PRO A 168 2.31 -17.35 -3.91
C PRO A 168 3.13 -17.79 -2.69
N ASP A 169 3.73 -16.86 -1.93
CA ASP A 169 4.48 -17.15 -0.70
C ASP A 169 3.70 -16.91 0.61
N ALA A 170 2.36 -16.86 0.56
CA ALA A 170 1.53 -16.86 1.76
C ALA A 170 1.61 -18.22 2.48
N TYR A 171 1.82 -18.20 3.79
CA TYR A 171 1.94 -19.40 4.63
C TYR A 171 1.15 -19.26 5.94
N GLY A 172 1.14 -20.34 6.73
CA GLY A 172 0.48 -20.40 8.02
C GLY A 172 -1.04 -20.53 7.89
N ALA A 173 -1.76 -20.08 8.92
CA ALA A 173 -3.21 -20.08 8.94
C ALA A 173 -3.78 -19.21 7.81
N GLY A 174 -3.44 -17.91 7.81
CA GLY A 174 -3.93 -16.91 6.86
C GLY A 174 -3.43 -17.07 5.41
N ALA A 175 -2.88 -18.23 5.04
CA ALA A 175 -2.35 -18.52 3.71
C ALA A 175 -3.41 -18.42 2.59
N ASN A 176 -4.68 -18.59 2.92
CA ASN A 176 -5.84 -18.64 2.01
C ASN A 176 -6.83 -17.47 2.22
N VAL A 177 -6.38 -16.36 2.81
CA VAL A 177 -7.15 -15.11 2.94
C VAL A 177 -7.30 -14.46 1.55
N THR A 178 -8.48 -13.97 1.17
CA THR A 178 -8.67 -13.33 -0.14
C THR A 178 -8.45 -11.82 -0.10
N GLY A 179 -8.66 -11.18 1.06
CA GLY A 179 -8.55 -9.74 1.20
C GLY A 179 -9.42 -9.00 0.18
N GLY A 180 -8.79 -8.14 -0.62
CA GLY A 180 -9.44 -7.33 -1.65
C GLY A 180 -9.69 -7.99 -3.02
N ARG A 181 -9.30 -9.26 -3.24
CA ARG A 181 -9.39 -9.96 -4.54
C ARG A 181 -10.73 -9.73 -5.26
N GLY A 182 -10.66 -9.29 -6.53
CA GLY A 182 -11.83 -9.00 -7.38
C GLY A 182 -12.66 -7.78 -6.97
N GLY A 183 -12.25 -7.02 -5.94
CA GLY A 183 -12.91 -5.81 -5.48
C GLY A 183 -12.32 -4.52 -6.04
N VAL A 184 -12.91 -3.39 -5.62
CA VAL A 184 -12.61 -2.04 -6.16
C VAL A 184 -11.15 -1.67 -5.96
N VAL A 185 -10.54 -1.06 -6.97
CA VAL A 185 -9.18 -0.54 -6.87
C VAL A 185 -9.21 0.89 -6.33
N GLU A 186 -8.62 1.08 -5.15
CA GLU A 186 -8.66 2.32 -4.38
C GLU A 186 -7.28 2.97 -4.37
N HIS A 187 -7.12 4.07 -5.11
CA HIS A 187 -5.85 4.79 -5.19
C HIS A 187 -5.65 5.77 -4.04
N VAL A 188 -4.55 5.61 -3.32
CA VAL A 188 -4.04 6.63 -2.41
C VAL A 188 -3.19 7.61 -3.22
N THR A 189 -3.78 8.75 -3.56
CA THR A 189 -3.18 9.82 -4.38
C THR A 189 -2.40 10.85 -3.56
N ASN A 190 -2.51 10.84 -2.23
CA ASN A 190 -1.85 11.81 -1.37
C ASN A 190 -1.56 11.29 0.06
N LEU A 191 -0.62 11.97 0.72
CA LEU A 191 -0.11 11.61 2.05
C LEU A 191 -0.88 12.27 3.22
N ASN A 192 -2.08 12.83 2.98
CA ASN A 192 -2.86 13.47 4.04
C ASN A 192 -3.42 12.42 5.03
N ASP A 193 -3.60 12.83 6.29
CA ASP A 193 -4.25 11.98 7.31
C ASP A 193 -5.70 11.62 6.98
N SER A 194 -6.41 12.48 6.22
CA SER A 194 -7.82 12.31 5.87
C SER A 194 -8.23 13.18 4.67
N GLY A 195 -9.37 12.85 4.05
CA GLY A 195 -9.92 13.53 2.89
C GLY A 195 -9.79 12.72 1.59
N PRO A 196 -10.27 13.26 0.46
CA PRO A 196 -10.18 12.63 -0.86
C PRO A 196 -8.79 12.08 -1.18
N GLY A 197 -8.73 10.83 -1.66
CA GLY A 197 -7.49 10.17 -2.09
C GLY A 197 -6.50 9.84 -0.97
N SER A 198 -6.92 9.92 0.30
CA SER A 198 -6.10 9.53 1.45
C SER A 198 -6.26 8.05 1.81
N LEU A 199 -5.23 7.44 2.39
CA LEU A 199 -5.29 6.06 2.91
C LEU A 199 -6.43 5.86 3.93
N ARG A 200 -6.82 6.91 4.67
CA ARG A 200 -7.95 6.84 5.61
C ARG A 200 -9.30 6.74 4.89
N GLU A 201 -9.46 7.44 3.78
CA GLU A 201 -10.67 7.34 2.97
C GLU A 201 -10.78 5.96 2.32
N ALA A 202 -9.71 5.51 1.64
CA ALA A 202 -9.63 4.18 1.03
C ALA A 202 -9.89 3.05 2.05
N LEU A 203 -9.33 3.15 3.26
CA LEU A 203 -9.63 2.18 4.32
C LEU A 203 -11.04 2.30 4.88
N SER A 204 -11.69 3.46 4.85
CA SER A 204 -13.04 3.65 5.40
C SER A 204 -14.18 3.03 4.58
N LYS A 205 -13.95 2.69 3.31
CA LYS A 205 -14.97 2.10 2.42
C LYS A 205 -15.49 0.76 2.96
N THR A 206 -16.74 0.44 2.65
CA THR A 206 -17.45 -0.73 3.18
C THR A 206 -17.52 -1.92 2.23
N TYR A 207 -16.91 -1.82 1.05
CA TYR A 207 -16.86 -2.84 -0.01
C TYR A 207 -15.51 -3.57 -0.08
N THR A 208 -15.46 -4.71 -0.78
CA THR A 208 -14.21 -5.43 -1.09
C THR A 208 -13.31 -4.53 -1.94
N ARG A 209 -12.03 -4.38 -1.60
CA ARG A 209 -11.11 -3.46 -2.31
C ARG A 209 -9.62 -3.78 -2.20
N ILE A 210 -8.86 -3.51 -3.26
CA ILE A 210 -7.39 -3.46 -3.22
C ILE A 210 -6.96 -2.00 -3.17
N ILE A 211 -6.19 -1.64 -2.14
CA ILE A 211 -5.69 -0.28 -1.91
C ILE A 211 -4.26 -0.18 -2.46
N VAL A 212 -4.11 0.63 -3.50
CA VAL A 212 -2.85 0.89 -4.22
C VAL A 212 -2.36 2.32 -3.96
N PHE A 213 -1.12 2.63 -4.32
CA PHE A 213 -0.46 3.88 -3.94
C PHE A 213 0.20 4.60 -5.12
N ASP A 214 -0.39 5.73 -5.52
CA ASP A 214 0.20 6.66 -6.48
C ASP A 214 1.31 7.52 -5.83
N VAL A 215 1.47 7.44 -4.50
CA VAL A 215 2.45 8.19 -3.72
C VAL A 215 3.35 7.31 -2.84
N SER A 216 4.50 7.87 -2.49
CA SER A 216 5.46 7.34 -1.52
C SER A 216 5.77 8.42 -0.48
N GLY A 217 6.13 8.04 0.75
CA GLY A 217 6.50 8.98 1.81
C GLY A 217 5.98 8.63 3.19
N GLU A 218 5.74 9.67 4.01
CA GLU A 218 5.20 9.55 5.37
C GLU A 218 3.74 10.01 5.42
N ILE A 219 2.85 9.17 5.95
CA ILE A 219 1.48 9.53 6.35
C ILE A 219 1.47 9.68 7.87
N ASP A 220 1.34 10.93 8.34
CA ASP A 220 1.31 11.29 9.75
C ASP A 220 -0.13 11.20 10.29
N LEU A 221 -0.45 10.12 11.02
CA LEU A 221 -1.79 9.83 11.50
C LEU A 221 -2.14 10.68 12.72
N GLN A 222 -3.10 11.58 12.59
CA GLN A 222 -3.55 12.47 13.68
C GLN A 222 -4.56 11.79 14.62
N SER A 223 -5.10 10.64 14.20
CA SER A 223 -6.01 9.79 14.98
C SER A 223 -5.90 8.34 14.52
N SER A 224 -6.41 7.37 15.28
CA SER A 224 -6.23 5.96 14.93
C SER A 224 -6.85 5.63 13.57
N LEU A 225 -6.12 4.87 12.75
CA LEU A 225 -6.51 4.53 11.37
C LEU A 225 -7.39 3.27 11.38
N THR A 226 -8.68 3.43 11.09
CA THR A 226 -9.72 2.41 11.19
C THR A 226 -10.21 1.97 9.81
N ALA A 227 -10.46 0.66 9.64
CA ALA A 227 -11.10 0.12 8.44
C ALA A 227 -12.65 0.22 8.50
N GLY A 228 -13.28 0.31 7.34
CA GLY A 228 -14.70 0.00 7.13
C GLY A 228 -14.95 -1.52 7.08
N SER A 229 -16.21 -1.92 6.91
CA SER A 229 -16.67 -3.32 7.03
C SER A 229 -16.39 -4.22 5.82
N GLY A 230 -15.78 -3.72 4.75
CA GLY A 230 -15.48 -4.50 3.55
C GLY A 230 -14.11 -5.15 3.63
N ASN A 231 -13.95 -6.33 3.02
CA ASN A 231 -12.66 -7.03 2.91
C ASN A 231 -11.62 -6.12 2.21
N PHE A 232 -10.33 -6.25 2.53
CA PHE A 232 -9.32 -5.39 1.87
C PHE A 232 -7.90 -5.97 1.75
N THR A 233 -7.17 -5.48 0.77
CA THR A 233 -5.71 -5.64 0.64
C THR A 233 -5.06 -4.25 0.67
N ILE A 234 -4.09 -4.00 1.55
CA ILE A 234 -3.17 -2.85 1.41
C ILE A 234 -1.93 -3.33 0.67
N ALA A 235 -1.77 -2.92 -0.58
CA ALA A 235 -0.71 -3.35 -1.48
C ALA A 235 0.46 -2.35 -1.48
N GLY A 236 1.18 -2.24 -0.36
CA GLY A 236 2.24 -1.24 -0.16
C GLY A 236 3.40 -1.29 -1.17
N GLN A 237 3.57 -2.40 -1.89
CA GLN A 237 4.57 -2.54 -2.97
C GLN A 237 4.20 -1.76 -4.25
N THR A 238 2.96 -1.29 -4.39
CA THR A 238 2.54 -0.41 -5.51
C THR A 238 3.04 1.02 -5.35
N ALA A 239 3.45 1.44 -4.15
CA ALA A 239 4.03 2.76 -3.94
C ALA A 239 5.36 2.91 -4.72
N PRO A 240 5.73 4.14 -5.17
CA PRO A 240 7.05 4.41 -5.75
C PRO A 240 8.22 4.12 -4.80
N GLU A 241 9.45 4.28 -5.31
CA GLU A 241 10.68 4.22 -4.50
C GLU A 241 10.50 4.99 -3.19
N GLY A 242 10.82 4.34 -2.07
CA GLY A 242 10.58 4.87 -0.72
C GLY A 242 9.40 4.20 -0.01
N GLY A 243 8.35 3.79 -0.72
CA GLY A 243 7.18 3.13 -0.13
C GLY A 243 6.38 4.00 0.87
N ILE A 244 5.46 3.38 1.61
CA ILE A 244 4.60 4.06 2.59
C ILE A 244 5.07 3.83 4.02
N THR A 245 5.09 4.91 4.81
CA THR A 245 5.45 4.89 6.23
C THR A 245 4.38 5.60 7.08
N LEU A 246 3.78 4.89 8.03
CA LEU A 246 2.74 5.40 8.92
C LEU A 246 3.34 5.84 10.27
N THR A 247 3.01 7.06 10.71
CA THR A 247 3.49 7.66 11.98
C THR A 247 2.33 8.24 12.79
N GLY A 248 2.59 8.76 14.00
CA GLY A 248 1.57 9.40 14.82
C GLY A 248 0.75 8.42 15.66
N SER A 249 -0.55 8.28 15.36
CA SER A 249 -1.45 7.33 16.02
C SER A 249 -1.29 5.91 15.46
N ARG A 250 -1.97 4.92 16.05
CA ARG A 250 -1.93 3.50 15.63
C ARG A 250 -2.91 3.18 14.50
N MET A 251 -2.69 2.06 13.82
CA MET A 251 -3.76 1.39 13.06
C MET A 251 -4.65 0.60 14.05
N TYR A 252 -5.97 0.71 13.90
CA TYR A 252 -6.97 0.11 14.78
C TYR A 252 -8.10 -0.53 13.95
N ILE A 253 -7.93 -1.81 13.62
CA ILE A 253 -8.87 -2.58 12.78
C ILE A 253 -9.68 -3.48 13.72
N ALA A 254 -10.92 -3.13 14.01
CA ALA A 254 -11.73 -3.86 15.00
C ALA A 254 -12.99 -4.44 14.37
N PHE A 255 -13.33 -5.70 14.70
CA PHE A 255 -14.51 -6.41 14.16
C PHE A 255 -14.54 -6.53 12.63
N ALA A 256 -13.36 -6.60 11.99
CA ALA A 256 -13.20 -6.73 10.55
C ALA A 256 -12.37 -7.97 10.21
N ASP A 257 -12.95 -8.87 9.43
CA ASP A 257 -12.35 -10.12 8.98
C ASP A 257 -11.81 -9.98 7.53
N ASN A 258 -11.05 -10.97 7.08
CA ASN A 258 -10.60 -11.14 5.68
C ASN A 258 -9.84 -9.93 5.13
N TRP A 259 -8.63 -9.70 5.65
CA TRP A 259 -7.76 -8.62 5.17
C TRP A 259 -6.27 -8.94 5.12
N ILE A 260 -5.60 -8.25 4.19
CA ILE A 260 -4.21 -8.42 3.82
C ILE A 260 -3.50 -7.06 3.97
N ILE A 261 -2.30 -7.04 4.57
CA ILE A 261 -1.42 -5.86 4.55
C ILE A 261 -0.02 -6.32 4.11
N ARG A 262 0.50 -5.75 3.02
CA ARG A 262 1.84 -6.03 2.50
C ARG A 262 2.68 -4.76 2.38
N TYR A 263 3.99 -4.85 2.63
CA TYR A 263 4.99 -3.81 2.31
C TYR A 263 4.73 -2.40 2.89
N VAL A 264 4.13 -2.29 4.08
CA VAL A 264 3.94 -1.02 4.81
C VAL A 264 4.94 -0.88 5.97
N ARG A 265 5.45 0.35 6.22
CA ARG A 265 6.25 0.67 7.42
C ARG A 265 5.43 1.39 8.47
N PHE A 266 5.75 1.12 9.72
CA PHE A 266 5.11 1.65 10.91
C PHE A 266 6.20 2.21 11.84
N ARG A 267 6.06 3.47 12.28
CA ARG A 267 7.03 4.19 13.13
C ARG A 267 6.33 4.99 14.26
N ASN A 268 5.20 4.49 14.75
CA ASN A 268 4.12 5.28 15.37
C ASN A 268 4.56 6.07 16.63
N GLY A 269 5.14 5.40 17.64
CA GLY A 269 5.48 5.99 18.95
C GLY A 269 6.66 6.97 18.98
N LYS A 270 6.98 7.59 17.84
CA LYS A 270 8.04 8.61 17.70
C LYS A 270 7.50 10.05 17.71
N LYS A 271 6.23 10.23 17.34
CA LYS A 271 5.44 11.46 17.59
C LYS A 271 4.62 11.25 18.87
N ASP A 272 4.55 12.26 19.74
CA ASP A 272 4.05 12.10 21.11
C ASP A 272 2.51 11.94 21.18
N THR A 273 2.03 10.71 21.04
CA THR A 273 0.61 10.31 21.11
C THR A 273 0.30 9.48 22.37
N PHE A 274 -0.98 9.23 22.64
CA PHE A 274 -1.43 8.41 23.78
C PHE A 274 -1.47 6.91 23.47
N GLU A 275 -1.47 6.56 22.18
CA GLU A 275 -1.56 5.20 21.68
C GLU A 275 -0.20 4.48 21.76
N ARG A 276 -0.25 3.14 21.79
CA ARG A 276 0.90 2.32 22.16
C ARG A 276 1.51 1.53 21.02
N ASP A 277 0.69 1.14 20.06
CA ASP A 277 0.98 0.02 19.18
C ASP A 277 1.12 0.48 17.73
N CYS A 278 1.69 -0.34 16.84
CA CYS A 278 1.65 -0.03 15.41
C CYS A 278 0.31 -0.49 14.81
N ILE A 279 -0.07 -1.73 15.08
CA ILE A 279 -1.38 -2.32 14.76
C ILE A 279 -2.00 -2.88 16.04
N THR A 280 -3.25 -2.50 16.32
CA THR A 280 -4.12 -3.26 17.22
C THR A 280 -5.33 -3.73 16.41
N ALA A 281 -5.56 -5.04 16.38
CA ALA A 281 -6.52 -5.69 15.51
C ALA A 281 -7.48 -6.60 16.30
N PRO A 282 -8.38 -6.03 17.14
CA PRO A 282 -9.19 -6.83 18.04
C PRO A 282 -10.43 -7.41 17.37
N GLN A 283 -10.73 -8.67 17.67
CA GLN A 283 -11.88 -9.40 17.14
C GLN A 283 -11.86 -9.55 15.61
N CYS A 284 -10.71 -9.97 15.09
CA CYS A 284 -10.42 -10.13 13.66
C CYS A 284 -10.01 -11.56 13.32
N SER A 285 -10.64 -12.12 12.29
CA SER A 285 -10.32 -13.43 11.73
C SER A 285 -9.96 -13.38 10.24
N ASN A 286 -9.20 -14.36 9.76
CA ASN A 286 -8.76 -14.47 8.36
C ASN A 286 -7.85 -13.28 7.97
N VAL A 287 -6.63 -13.25 8.50
CA VAL A 287 -5.72 -12.10 8.37
C VAL A 287 -4.33 -12.55 7.93
N ILE A 288 -3.69 -11.77 7.04
CA ILE A 288 -2.24 -11.88 6.82
C ILE A 288 -1.55 -10.52 6.79
N VAL A 289 -0.51 -10.39 7.62
CA VAL A 289 0.42 -9.26 7.65
C VAL A 289 1.75 -9.78 7.11
N ASP A 290 2.16 -9.29 5.94
CA ASP A 290 3.30 -9.77 5.17
C ASP A 290 4.28 -8.63 4.88
N HIS A 291 5.59 -8.91 4.90
CA HIS A 291 6.64 -7.95 4.50
C HIS A 291 6.48 -6.53 5.09
N CYS A 292 5.99 -6.37 6.33
CA CYS A 292 5.84 -5.06 6.97
C CYS A 292 7.00 -4.76 7.92
N SER A 293 7.37 -3.48 8.09
CA SER A 293 8.41 -3.06 9.04
C SER A 293 7.83 -2.28 10.21
N PHE A 294 8.03 -2.76 11.43
CA PHE A 294 7.51 -2.18 12.67
C PHE A 294 8.62 -1.59 13.53
N ALA A 295 8.52 -0.31 13.92
CA ALA A 295 9.42 0.29 14.89
C ALA A 295 8.77 1.32 15.84
N TYR A 296 9.41 1.50 17.01
CA TYR A 296 9.05 2.48 18.04
C TYR A 296 7.68 2.30 18.70
N ALA A 297 7.06 1.11 18.67
CA ALA A 297 5.88 0.85 19.49
C ALA A 297 6.19 1.02 20.99
N THR A 298 5.36 1.78 21.71
CA THR A 298 5.48 2.02 23.17
C THR A 298 4.78 0.97 24.03
N ASP A 299 4.16 -0.05 23.42
CA ASP A 299 3.87 -1.34 24.06
C ASP A 299 4.04 -2.53 23.08
N GLU A 300 3.05 -2.79 22.23
CA GLU A 300 3.02 -3.95 21.32
C GLU A 300 3.28 -3.50 19.88
N ALA A 301 4.12 -4.19 19.10
CA ALA A 301 4.23 -3.89 17.67
C ALA A 301 2.94 -4.28 16.94
N VAL A 302 2.42 -5.49 17.20
CA VAL A 302 1.14 -5.97 16.67
C VAL A 302 0.36 -6.68 17.76
N ASP A 303 -0.88 -6.27 18.00
CA ASP A 303 -1.73 -6.82 19.06
C ASP A 303 -3.09 -7.29 18.52
N PHE A 304 -3.36 -8.60 18.58
CA PHE A 304 -4.67 -9.19 18.29
C PHE A 304 -5.39 -9.50 19.61
N ASP A 305 -5.98 -8.47 20.23
CA ASP A 305 -6.68 -8.56 21.52
C ASP A 305 -8.15 -9.03 21.39
N SER A 306 -8.60 -9.89 22.29
CA SER A 306 -9.78 -10.73 22.06
C SER A 306 -10.93 -10.52 23.02
N SER A 307 -12.16 -10.71 22.52
CA SER A 307 -13.29 -11.14 23.35
C SER A 307 -13.90 -12.48 22.89
N GLU A 308 -14.31 -12.67 21.62
CA GLU A 308 -14.92 -13.94 21.17
C GLU A 308 -14.51 -14.47 19.76
N SER A 309 -13.65 -13.80 18.96
CA SER A 309 -13.55 -14.10 17.50
C SER A 309 -12.16 -14.12 16.82
N ASP A 310 -11.03 -14.08 17.52
CA ASP A 310 -9.70 -14.03 16.86
C ASP A 310 -9.14 -15.40 16.42
N GLY A 311 -8.78 -15.52 15.15
CA GLY A 311 -8.17 -16.74 14.60
C GLY A 311 -7.94 -16.69 13.08
N ASN A 312 -7.26 -17.70 12.55
CA ASN A 312 -6.84 -17.74 11.15
C ASN A 312 -5.96 -16.52 10.77
N VAL A 313 -4.95 -16.23 11.58
CA VAL A 313 -4.08 -15.05 11.44
C VAL A 313 -2.63 -15.47 11.16
N THR A 314 -1.99 -14.85 10.17
CA THR A 314 -0.55 -14.98 9.91
C THR A 314 0.15 -13.62 10.05
N ILE A 315 1.29 -13.58 10.75
CA ILE A 315 2.31 -12.53 10.59
C ILE A 315 3.56 -13.18 10.02
N GLN A 316 3.94 -12.78 8.80
CA GLN A 316 5.11 -13.32 8.12
C GLN A 316 6.00 -12.27 7.46
N ASN A 317 7.28 -12.61 7.25
CA ASN A 317 8.26 -11.76 6.55
C ASN A 317 8.43 -10.35 7.14
N CYS A 318 7.97 -10.10 8.37
CA CYS A 318 7.98 -8.77 8.96
C CYS A 318 9.30 -8.49 9.70
N LEU A 319 9.73 -7.23 9.66
CA LEU A 319 10.90 -6.72 10.34
C LEU A 319 10.47 -5.93 11.59
N PHE A 320 10.93 -6.34 12.77
CA PHE A 320 10.61 -5.69 14.04
C PHE A 320 11.89 -5.09 14.64
N TYR A 321 11.93 -3.76 14.81
CA TYR A 321 13.10 -3.03 15.30
C TYR A 321 12.75 -1.98 16.35
N GLU A 322 13.52 -1.85 17.44
CA GLU A 322 13.31 -0.83 18.50
C GLU A 322 11.84 -0.70 19.00
N ASN A 323 11.06 -1.78 18.97
CA ASN A 323 9.76 -1.85 19.63
C ASN A 323 9.97 -2.25 21.09
N LYS A 324 9.10 -1.78 22.00
CA LYS A 324 9.13 -2.26 23.39
C LYS A 324 8.85 -3.77 23.46
N THR A 325 7.88 -4.26 22.71
CA THR A 325 7.63 -5.71 22.53
C THR A 325 7.19 -6.05 21.10
N GLY A 326 7.19 -7.36 20.77
CA GLY A 326 6.76 -7.89 19.48
C GLY A 326 5.24 -8.00 19.36
N ALA A 327 4.71 -9.23 19.31
CA ALA A 327 3.31 -9.50 19.02
C ALA A 327 2.54 -10.15 20.19
N ILE A 328 1.26 -9.80 20.36
CA ILE A 328 0.27 -10.49 21.21
C ILE A 328 -0.83 -11.13 20.36
N VAL A 329 -1.34 -12.27 20.85
CA VAL A 329 -2.52 -12.96 20.33
C VAL A 329 -3.39 -13.46 21.47
N GLY A 330 -4.61 -12.93 21.57
CA GLY A 330 -5.61 -13.34 22.55
C GLY A 330 -5.36 -12.85 23.98
N SER A 331 -6.45 -12.77 24.75
CA SER A 331 -6.52 -12.21 26.09
C SER A 331 -6.81 -13.27 27.16
N ASN A 332 -6.82 -12.89 28.44
CA ASN A 332 -6.78 -13.86 29.53
C ASN A 332 -8.08 -14.66 29.74
N ASP A 333 -9.20 -14.21 29.18
CA ASP A 333 -10.55 -14.68 29.51
C ASP A 333 -11.23 -15.45 28.34
N THR A 334 -10.52 -15.71 27.25
CA THR A 334 -11.09 -16.06 25.94
C THR A 334 -10.52 -17.34 25.33
N ARG A 335 -10.91 -17.64 24.08
CA ARG A 335 -10.31 -18.69 23.26
C ARG A 335 -9.58 -18.08 22.06
N SER A 336 -8.25 -18.01 22.12
CA SER A 336 -7.41 -17.68 20.96
C SER A 336 -7.46 -18.82 19.92
N GLY A 337 -7.61 -18.46 18.64
CA GLY A 337 -7.71 -19.40 17.53
C GLY A 337 -6.36 -19.87 16.97
N GLU A 338 -6.30 -19.92 15.64
CA GLU A 338 -5.16 -20.37 14.85
C GLU A 338 -4.28 -19.19 14.44
N PHE A 339 -3.00 -19.21 14.85
CA PHE A 339 -2.04 -18.13 14.60
C PHE A 339 -0.70 -18.66 14.10
N SER A 340 -0.08 -17.95 13.16
CA SER A 340 1.21 -18.31 12.59
C SER A 340 2.17 -17.11 12.57
N PHE A 341 3.32 -17.25 13.23
CA PHE A 341 4.41 -16.29 13.29
C PHE A 341 5.60 -16.87 12.51
N LEU A 342 5.75 -16.49 11.24
CA LEU A 342 6.61 -17.22 10.29
C LEU A 342 7.66 -16.30 9.66
N ARG A 343 8.92 -16.72 9.51
CA ARG A 343 9.92 -15.98 8.70
C ARG A 343 10.06 -14.50 9.12
N ASN A 344 9.89 -14.13 10.39
CA ASN A 344 10.05 -12.73 10.83
C ASN A 344 11.48 -12.47 11.31
N VAL A 345 11.98 -11.24 11.18
CA VAL A 345 13.26 -10.80 11.79
C VAL A 345 12.98 -9.79 12.89
N ILE A 346 13.48 -10.06 14.08
CA ILE A 346 13.26 -9.27 15.29
C ILE A 346 14.62 -8.84 15.85
N THR A 347 14.84 -7.54 16.02
CA THR A 347 16.09 -6.98 16.56
C THR A 347 15.83 -5.87 17.59
N ASN A 348 16.48 -5.96 18.75
CA ASN A 348 16.40 -4.97 19.84
C ASN A 348 14.98 -4.74 20.39
N VAL A 349 14.14 -5.78 20.38
CA VAL A 349 12.78 -5.81 20.94
C VAL A 349 12.79 -6.66 22.21
N SER A 350 12.10 -6.27 23.29
CA SER A 350 12.38 -6.92 24.58
C SER A 350 11.89 -8.37 24.74
N HIS A 351 10.69 -8.68 24.24
CA HIS A 351 10.05 -10.01 24.27
C HIS A 351 8.73 -9.99 23.46
N ARG A 352 7.95 -11.08 23.54
CA ARG A 352 6.67 -11.36 22.85
C ARG A 352 6.86 -11.77 21.39
N PHE A 353 7.34 -12.99 21.13
CA PHE A 353 7.60 -13.50 19.76
C PHE A 353 6.90 -14.84 19.41
N PRO A 354 5.55 -14.90 19.40
CA PRO A 354 4.59 -13.96 20.00
C PRO A 354 4.48 -14.19 21.53
N ASN A 355 3.66 -13.45 22.25
CA ASN A 355 2.94 -14.03 23.40
C ASN A 355 1.57 -14.52 22.91
N SER A 356 1.02 -15.55 23.58
CA SER A 356 -0.42 -15.82 23.48
C SER A 356 -1.06 -15.94 24.86
N SER A 357 -2.35 -15.60 24.90
CA SER A 357 -3.20 -15.76 26.09
C SER A 357 -4.57 -16.29 25.69
N GLY A 358 -5.12 -17.18 26.51
CA GLY A 358 -6.44 -17.77 26.31
C GLY A 358 -6.38 -19.30 26.14
N GLY A 359 -7.54 -19.93 26.20
CA GLY A 359 -7.69 -21.36 25.92
C GLY A 359 -7.63 -21.68 24.43
N GLY A 360 -7.28 -22.91 24.07
CA GLY A 360 -7.44 -23.43 22.71
C GLY A 360 -6.44 -22.93 21.65
N ALA A 361 -5.47 -22.09 22.04
CA ALA A 361 -4.47 -21.51 21.15
C ALA A 361 -3.73 -22.58 20.33
N LYS A 362 -3.63 -22.38 19.02
CA LYS A 362 -2.75 -23.16 18.14
C LYS A 362 -1.73 -22.23 17.50
N LEU A 363 -0.45 -22.45 17.77
CA LEU A 363 0.63 -21.58 17.31
C LEU A 363 1.61 -22.31 16.39
N ASP A 364 1.89 -21.74 15.23
CA ASP A 364 3.08 -22.06 14.44
C ASP A 364 4.08 -20.91 14.57
N VAL A 365 5.23 -21.15 15.19
CA VAL A 365 6.33 -20.18 15.34
C VAL A 365 7.53 -20.75 14.61
N VAL A 366 7.75 -20.32 13.36
CA VAL A 366 8.62 -21.02 12.41
C VAL A 366 9.59 -20.09 11.68
N ASN A 367 10.85 -20.50 11.50
CA ASN A 367 11.85 -19.77 10.71
C ASN A 367 12.10 -18.30 11.14
N ASN A 368 11.79 -17.90 12.38
CA ASN A 368 12.01 -16.52 12.82
C ASN A 368 13.47 -16.32 13.27
N PHE A 369 14.02 -15.13 12.99
CA PHE A 369 15.32 -14.70 13.49
C PHE A 369 15.15 -13.70 14.63
N ILE A 370 15.62 -14.01 15.83
CA ILE A 370 15.37 -13.23 17.05
C ILE A 370 16.70 -12.82 17.69
N HIS A 371 16.99 -11.52 17.65
CA HIS A 371 18.25 -10.91 18.07
C HIS A 371 18.07 -9.82 19.14
N ASN A 372 18.98 -9.79 20.11
CA ASN A 372 19.08 -8.75 21.14
C ASN A 372 17.79 -8.58 21.98
N PHE A 373 17.07 -9.68 22.16
CA PHE A 373 15.93 -9.78 23.07
C PHE A 373 16.39 -9.67 24.52
N ARG A 374 15.48 -9.37 25.47
CA ARG A 374 15.82 -9.05 26.86
C ARG A 374 15.91 -10.29 27.76
N TYR A 375 14.78 -10.69 28.35
CA TYR A 375 14.67 -11.73 29.38
C TYR A 375 14.06 -13.05 28.89
N ARG A 376 13.32 -13.00 27.78
CA ARG A 376 12.57 -14.12 27.21
C ARG A 376 12.14 -13.79 25.78
N THR A 377 11.68 -14.81 25.08
CA THR A 377 11.17 -14.73 23.71
C THR A 377 9.63 -14.72 23.74
N LEU A 378 9.02 -15.89 23.66
CA LEU A 378 7.58 -16.11 23.78
C LEU A 378 7.11 -16.34 25.22
N ASN A 379 5.80 -16.17 25.45
CA ASN A 379 5.07 -16.76 26.58
C ASN A 379 3.68 -17.20 26.13
N ILE A 380 3.32 -18.45 26.42
CA ILE A 380 2.02 -19.04 26.06
C ILE A 380 1.25 -19.32 27.34
N SER A 381 0.11 -18.64 27.54
CA SER A 381 -0.69 -18.75 28.77
C SER A 381 -2.06 -19.39 28.54
N ALA A 382 -2.26 -20.56 29.13
CA ALA A 382 -3.58 -21.15 29.39
C ALA A 382 -3.94 -20.91 30.86
N TYR A 383 -5.15 -20.45 31.18
CA TYR A 383 -5.50 -20.00 32.55
C TYR A 383 -6.51 -20.91 33.27
N THR A 384 -7.47 -21.50 32.55
CA THR A 384 -8.48 -22.40 33.13
C THR A 384 -8.04 -23.87 33.11
N ALA A 385 -8.78 -24.73 33.82
CA ALA A 385 -8.55 -26.17 33.81
C ALA A 385 -9.02 -26.87 32.51
N ASN A 386 -9.88 -26.21 31.72
CA ASN A 386 -10.37 -26.71 30.44
C ASN A 386 -9.49 -26.24 29.26
N ASP A 387 -8.54 -25.34 29.52
CA ASP A 387 -7.67 -24.78 28.50
C ASP A 387 -6.59 -25.79 28.11
N SER A 388 -6.37 -25.90 26.80
CA SER A 388 -5.25 -26.60 26.17
C SER A 388 -4.64 -25.72 25.07
N PHE A 389 -3.33 -25.80 24.84
CA PHE A 389 -2.70 -25.19 23.67
C PHE A 389 -1.90 -26.22 22.85
N ASP A 390 -1.71 -25.91 21.57
CA ASP A 390 -0.82 -26.57 20.64
C ASP A 390 0.26 -25.58 20.18
N ILE A 391 1.53 -25.97 20.14
CA ILE A 391 2.57 -25.19 19.45
C ILE A 391 3.55 -26.05 18.65
N ASN A 392 3.81 -25.62 17.41
CA ASN A 392 5.02 -25.93 16.64
C ASN A 392 6.01 -24.76 16.78
N LEU A 393 7.11 -24.94 17.53
CA LEU A 393 8.26 -24.03 17.55
C LEU A 393 9.38 -24.68 16.73
N VAL A 394 9.62 -24.23 15.49
CA VAL A 394 10.46 -24.97 14.53
C VAL A 394 11.42 -24.07 13.75
N GLY A 395 12.70 -24.41 13.68
CA GLY A 395 13.63 -23.73 12.76
C GLY A 395 13.93 -22.26 13.08
N ASN A 396 13.72 -21.79 14.32
CA ASN A 396 13.96 -20.40 14.69
C ASN A 396 15.41 -20.20 15.14
N TYR A 397 16.00 -19.03 14.89
CA TYR A 397 17.36 -18.65 15.29
C TYR A 397 17.32 -17.63 16.44
N PHE A 398 18.07 -17.88 17.52
CA PHE A 398 18.13 -17.02 18.71
C PHE A 398 19.57 -16.50 18.97
N GLN A 399 19.78 -15.20 18.73
CA GLN A 399 21.07 -14.51 18.85
C GLN A 399 21.07 -13.51 20.02
N SER A 400 22.10 -13.54 20.86
CA SER A 400 22.25 -12.59 21.98
C SER A 400 22.78 -11.24 21.50
N GLY A 401 22.29 -10.15 22.08
CA GLY A 401 22.94 -8.83 22.00
C GLY A 401 23.22 -8.24 23.39
N ILE A 402 23.57 -6.95 23.45
CA ILE A 402 23.91 -6.27 24.72
C ILE A 402 22.77 -6.25 25.74
N ASN A 403 21.50 -6.29 25.29
CA ASN A 403 20.33 -6.30 26.14
C ASN A 403 19.89 -7.71 26.57
N THR A 404 20.49 -8.77 26.01
CA THR A 404 20.16 -10.16 26.35
C THR A 404 20.78 -10.56 27.68
N ILE A 405 19.92 -10.70 28.69
CA ILE A 405 20.31 -10.97 30.08
C ILE A 405 19.33 -11.96 30.71
N ALA A 406 19.87 -12.96 31.42
CA ALA A 406 19.03 -13.84 32.23
C ALA A 406 18.36 -13.04 33.37
N SER A 407 17.05 -13.19 33.52
CA SER A 407 16.29 -12.55 34.59
C SER A 407 16.44 -13.32 35.92
N GLY A 408 16.49 -12.58 37.02
CA GLY A 408 16.44 -13.13 38.37
C GLY A 408 15.09 -12.87 39.02
N GLY A 409 14.28 -13.91 39.21
CA GLY A 409 12.97 -13.81 39.85
C GLY A 409 11.90 -14.62 39.12
N ASN A 410 10.75 -13.99 38.86
CA ASN A 410 9.52 -14.64 38.37
C ASN A 410 9.61 -15.15 36.91
N ASP A 411 10.58 -14.68 36.11
CA ASP A 411 10.75 -15.15 34.74
C ASP A 411 11.39 -16.55 34.67
N GLY A 412 12.18 -16.97 35.67
CA GLY A 412 12.82 -18.29 35.71
C GLY A 412 13.91 -18.54 34.64
N VAL A 413 14.36 -19.79 34.55
CA VAL A 413 15.44 -20.28 33.64
C VAL A 413 14.90 -20.49 32.21
N GLY A 414 15.76 -20.55 31.18
CA GLY A 414 15.32 -20.75 29.79
C GLY A 414 14.79 -19.48 29.11
N ILE A 415 14.58 -19.54 27.79
CA ILE A 415 14.21 -18.40 26.95
C ILE A 415 12.74 -18.43 26.47
N HIS A 416 12.08 -19.58 26.52
CA HIS A 416 10.65 -19.75 26.19
C HIS A 416 9.85 -19.93 27.49
N LYS A 417 8.66 -19.32 27.57
CA LYS A 417 7.85 -19.32 28.80
C LYS A 417 6.45 -19.90 28.62
N LEU A 418 5.92 -20.43 29.71
CA LEU A 418 4.60 -21.04 29.75
C LEU A 418 3.80 -20.60 30.98
N GLY A 419 2.69 -19.90 30.76
CA GLY A 419 1.74 -19.51 31.80
C GLY A 419 1.07 -20.74 32.41
N THR A 420 1.26 -20.97 33.71
CA THR A 420 0.70 -22.13 34.42
C THR A 420 -0.52 -21.77 35.28
N GLY A 421 -1.72 -22.04 34.76
CA GLY A 421 -2.96 -22.11 35.53
C GLY A 421 -3.14 -23.45 36.26
N ASN A 422 -3.95 -23.46 37.32
CA ASN A 422 -4.26 -24.69 38.06
C ASN A 422 -5.30 -25.54 37.30
N GLY A 423 -4.88 -26.71 36.81
CA GLY A 423 -5.78 -27.76 36.31
C GLY A 423 -5.70 -28.07 34.81
N GLN A 424 -4.90 -27.32 34.03
CA GLN A 424 -4.69 -27.51 32.58
C GLN A 424 -4.51 -28.97 32.16
N SER A 425 -5.07 -29.34 31.01
CA SER A 425 -4.94 -30.68 30.41
C SER A 425 -4.66 -30.61 28.91
N ASN A 426 -4.14 -31.70 28.34
CA ASN A 426 -3.94 -31.90 26.89
C ASN A 426 -3.03 -30.90 26.12
N ASN A 427 -2.29 -30.01 26.79
CA ASN A 427 -1.26 -29.18 26.14
C ASN A 427 -0.24 -30.02 25.33
N ARG A 428 0.19 -29.51 24.16
CA ARG A 428 1.22 -30.14 23.32
C ARG A 428 2.24 -29.12 22.81
N ILE A 429 3.51 -29.50 22.86
CA ILE A 429 4.67 -28.71 22.41
C ILE A 429 5.51 -29.57 21.47
N TYR A 430 5.61 -29.18 20.20
CA TYR A 430 6.67 -29.62 19.32
C TYR A 430 7.72 -28.49 19.24
N SER A 431 8.97 -28.79 19.59
CA SER A 431 10.07 -27.83 19.67
C SER A 431 11.31 -28.51 19.09
N ARG A 432 11.67 -28.24 17.82
CA ARG A 432 12.82 -28.88 17.13
C ARG A 432 13.47 -27.97 16.09
N PHE A 433 14.76 -28.22 15.85
CA PHE A 433 15.61 -27.52 14.88
C PHE A 433 15.75 -26.02 15.17
N ASN A 434 15.49 -25.58 16.39
CA ASN A 434 15.70 -24.20 16.79
C ASN A 434 17.18 -24.00 17.13
N HIS A 435 17.83 -23.02 16.52
CA HIS A 435 19.22 -22.72 16.81
C HIS A 435 19.33 -21.67 17.90
N ILE A 436 20.07 -21.99 18.98
CA ILE A 436 20.38 -21.04 20.05
C ILE A 436 21.89 -20.84 20.07
N ASP A 437 22.36 -19.61 19.79
CA ASP A 437 23.78 -19.29 19.82
C ASP A 437 24.39 -19.62 21.20
N GLN A 438 25.65 -20.08 21.21
CA GLN A 438 26.38 -20.43 22.44
C GLN A 438 26.35 -19.30 23.49
N ASN A 439 26.39 -18.04 23.06
CA ASN A 439 26.29 -16.88 23.95
C ASN A 439 24.96 -16.87 24.74
N VAL A 440 23.83 -17.24 24.11
CA VAL A 440 22.52 -17.34 24.75
C VAL A 440 22.48 -18.56 25.68
N LEU A 441 23.02 -19.71 25.23
CA LEU A 441 23.14 -20.92 26.07
C LEU A 441 23.94 -20.63 27.36
N ASP A 442 25.03 -19.88 27.26
CA ASP A 442 25.86 -19.47 28.40
C ASP A 442 25.13 -18.50 29.33
N ILE A 443 24.48 -17.46 28.79
CA ILE A 443 23.72 -16.47 29.58
C ILE A 443 22.61 -17.14 30.41
N TYR A 444 21.88 -18.08 29.81
CA TYR A 444 20.76 -18.79 30.46
C TYR A 444 21.17 -20.12 31.12
N SER A 445 22.45 -20.50 31.07
CA SER A 445 23.03 -21.74 31.64
C SER A 445 22.38 -23.04 31.12
N LEU A 446 22.04 -23.08 29.83
CA LEU A 446 21.29 -24.18 29.17
C LEU A 446 22.21 -25.34 28.75
N THR A 447 22.90 -25.94 29.73
CA THR A 447 23.94 -26.96 29.51
C THR A 447 23.46 -28.32 29.01
N SER A 448 22.14 -28.51 28.86
CA SER A 448 21.49 -29.72 28.35
C SER A 448 20.51 -29.40 27.22
N TYR A 449 20.89 -28.49 26.33
CA TYR A 449 20.13 -28.13 25.12
C TYR A 449 20.67 -28.88 23.90
N ASP A 450 19.79 -29.47 23.10
CA ASP A 450 20.12 -30.04 21.79
C ASP A 450 18.96 -29.82 20.80
N GLU A 451 19.17 -28.91 19.85
CA GLU A 451 18.27 -28.56 18.73
C GLU A 451 17.77 -29.78 17.93
N ASN A 452 18.53 -30.89 17.93
CA ASN A 452 18.19 -32.12 17.20
C ASN A 452 17.42 -33.13 18.06
N THR A 453 17.67 -33.20 19.38
CA THR A 453 17.17 -34.30 20.23
C THR A 453 16.29 -33.89 21.40
N ASP A 454 16.58 -32.81 22.12
CA ASP A 454 15.77 -32.31 23.24
C ASP A 454 16.02 -30.81 23.53
N GLU A 455 15.01 -30.01 23.23
CA GLU A 455 14.99 -28.56 23.48
C GLU A 455 14.29 -28.17 24.79
N SER A 456 13.76 -29.13 25.56
CA SER A 456 12.89 -28.85 26.72
C SER A 456 13.57 -28.04 27.83
N SER A 457 14.90 -28.03 27.89
CA SER A 457 15.71 -27.20 28.78
C SER A 457 15.60 -25.69 28.49
N ALA A 458 15.23 -25.27 27.28
CA ALA A 458 15.01 -23.86 26.93
C ALA A 458 13.65 -23.32 27.42
N TRP A 459 12.79 -24.16 28.00
CA TRP A 459 11.42 -23.83 28.41
C TRP A 459 11.25 -23.79 29.94
N SER A 460 10.55 -22.78 30.47
CA SER A 460 10.10 -22.78 31.87
C SER A 460 8.66 -22.33 32.06
N ASN A 461 8.09 -22.72 33.21
CA ASN A 461 6.83 -22.16 33.68
C ASN A 461 6.98 -20.68 34.07
N PHE A 462 5.88 -19.93 34.04
CA PHE A 462 5.78 -18.51 34.32
C PHE A 462 4.43 -18.16 34.97
N PRO A 463 4.35 -17.17 35.88
CA PRO A 463 5.45 -16.51 36.59
C PRO A 463 5.89 -17.37 37.80
N LEU A 464 6.99 -18.12 37.67
CA LEU A 464 7.50 -19.02 38.71
C LEU A 464 9.03 -19.01 38.78
N ALA A 465 9.55 -19.11 40.01
CA ALA A 465 10.98 -18.97 40.28
C ALA A 465 11.78 -20.23 39.90
N ALA A 466 12.36 -20.21 38.70
CA ALA A 466 13.62 -20.86 38.29
C ALA A 466 13.80 -22.40 38.37
N THR A 467 13.01 -23.18 39.14
CA THR A 467 13.32 -24.61 39.40
C THR A 467 12.33 -25.62 38.83
N GLU A 468 11.09 -25.23 38.55
CA GLU A 468 10.07 -26.15 38.03
C GLU A 468 10.08 -26.15 36.49
N PRO A 469 10.48 -27.25 35.82
CA PRO A 469 10.47 -27.34 34.36
C PRO A 469 9.05 -27.45 33.81
N VAL A 470 8.88 -27.15 32.52
CA VAL A 470 7.63 -27.49 31.80
C VAL A 470 7.45 -29.01 31.83
N LYS A 471 6.20 -29.49 31.99
CA LYS A 471 5.93 -30.93 32.14
C LYS A 471 6.39 -31.69 30.91
N SER A 472 7.33 -32.62 31.07
CA SER A 472 7.90 -33.41 29.97
C SER A 472 6.85 -34.17 29.15
N SER A 473 5.72 -34.54 29.76
CA SER A 473 4.56 -35.17 29.11
C SER A 473 3.82 -34.29 28.10
N TRP A 474 4.12 -32.99 28.02
CA TRP A 474 3.56 -32.09 27.01
C TRP A 474 4.43 -31.98 25.75
N PHE A 475 5.70 -32.40 25.79
CA PHE A 475 6.56 -32.41 24.61
C PHE A 475 6.26 -33.64 23.74
N VAL A 476 6.00 -33.40 22.45
CA VAL A 476 5.72 -34.45 21.46
C VAL A 476 6.93 -34.70 20.55
N SER A 477 7.06 -35.94 20.04
CA SER A 477 8.21 -36.36 19.21
C SER A 477 8.07 -36.03 17.72
N SER A 478 6.91 -35.53 17.30
CA SER A 478 6.55 -35.32 15.90
C SER A 478 5.81 -33.98 15.76
N PRO A 479 5.90 -33.29 14.60
CA PRO A 479 5.16 -32.05 14.36
C PRO A 479 3.67 -32.19 14.67
N LEU A 480 3.08 -31.14 15.24
CA LEU A 480 1.64 -30.98 15.28
C LEU A 480 1.16 -30.53 13.87
N PRO A 481 -0.10 -30.76 13.50
CA PRO A 481 -0.64 -30.20 12.28
C PRO A 481 -0.48 -28.68 12.30
N TYR A 482 0.22 -28.13 11.29
CA TYR A 482 0.30 -26.69 11.07
C TYR A 482 -1.10 -26.14 10.80
N ASN A 483 -1.31 -24.87 11.13
CA ASN A 483 -2.59 -24.17 11.03
C ASN A 483 -3.07 -23.92 9.58
N GLY A 484 -2.21 -24.16 8.59
CA GLY A 484 -2.54 -24.05 7.17
C GLY A 484 -1.36 -24.45 6.29
N LYS A 485 -1.08 -23.68 5.22
CA LYS A 485 0.00 -24.02 4.28
C LYS A 485 1.36 -23.78 4.96
N ALA A 486 2.06 -24.84 5.37
CA ALA A 486 3.32 -24.74 6.11
C ALA A 486 4.49 -24.19 5.24
N PRO A 487 5.41 -23.37 5.80
CA PRO A 487 6.61 -22.93 5.11
C PRO A 487 7.65 -24.07 5.01
N ILE A 488 8.57 -23.95 4.05
CA ILE A 488 9.78 -24.79 4.00
C ILE A 488 10.65 -24.43 5.22
N ILE A 489 11.04 -25.41 6.03
CA ILE A 489 11.97 -25.18 7.15
C ILE A 489 13.36 -24.86 6.59
N LEU A 490 13.90 -23.70 6.92
CA LEU A 490 15.19 -23.21 6.44
C LEU A 490 16.32 -23.61 7.39
N SER A 491 17.54 -23.82 6.87
CA SER A 491 18.73 -23.96 7.71
C SER A 491 19.18 -22.64 8.32
N ASN A 492 19.99 -22.71 9.38
CA ASN A 492 20.58 -21.56 10.07
C ASN A 492 21.35 -20.61 9.14
N SER A 493 21.88 -21.13 8.02
CA SER A 493 22.51 -20.35 6.94
C SER A 493 21.48 -19.64 6.06
N GLU A 494 20.48 -20.36 5.56
CA GLU A 494 19.42 -19.84 4.67
C GLU A 494 18.58 -18.76 5.39
N LEU A 495 18.38 -18.89 6.70
CA LEU A 495 17.77 -17.86 7.55
C LEU A 495 18.58 -16.55 7.61
N LYS A 496 19.91 -16.59 7.46
CA LYS A 496 20.78 -15.40 7.46
C LYS A 496 21.06 -14.85 6.05
N THR A 497 20.76 -15.60 4.98
CA THR A 497 20.89 -15.13 3.60
C THR A 497 19.55 -14.70 3.01
N ASP A 498 18.57 -15.60 3.01
CA ASP A 498 17.40 -15.53 2.13
C ASP A 498 16.33 -14.65 2.76
N LEU A 499 16.02 -14.90 4.04
CA LEU A 499 15.13 -14.04 4.82
C LEU A 499 15.68 -12.61 4.95
N PHE A 500 16.99 -12.45 5.17
CA PHE A 500 17.62 -11.13 5.26
C PHE A 500 17.68 -10.37 3.92
N ALA A 501 17.36 -11.04 2.79
CA ALA A 501 17.18 -10.37 1.50
C ALA A 501 15.89 -9.55 1.51
N SER A 502 14.70 -10.17 1.63
CA SER A 502 13.41 -9.50 1.43
C SER A 502 12.70 -8.96 2.68
N VAL A 503 13.02 -9.41 3.90
CA VAL A 503 12.23 -9.09 5.11
C VAL A 503 11.92 -7.60 5.34
N GLY A 504 10.72 -7.32 5.85
CA GLY A 504 10.18 -5.97 6.02
C GLY A 504 9.73 -5.36 4.69
N ALA A 505 9.33 -4.09 4.72
CA ALA A 505 8.84 -3.37 3.56
C ALA A 505 10.03 -2.93 2.69
N SER A 506 10.67 -3.91 2.05
CA SER A 506 11.97 -3.75 1.40
C SER A 506 11.93 -3.72 -0.13
N GLN A 507 10.80 -4.11 -0.74
CA GLN A 507 10.59 -4.15 -2.19
C GLN A 507 9.44 -3.23 -2.60
N TYR A 508 9.45 -2.81 -3.87
CA TYR A 508 8.38 -2.06 -4.52
C TYR A 508 8.37 -2.36 -6.03
N LEU A 509 7.31 -2.00 -6.75
CA LEU A 509 7.16 -2.29 -8.17
C LEU A 509 7.38 -1.05 -9.06
N ASN A 510 8.15 -1.25 -10.13
CA ASN A 510 8.34 -0.27 -11.20
C ASN A 510 7.26 -0.44 -12.30
N ALA A 511 7.14 0.57 -13.17
CA ALA A 511 6.17 0.58 -14.26
C ALA A 511 6.35 -0.56 -15.29
N ASP A 512 7.52 -1.18 -15.36
CA ASP A 512 7.84 -2.31 -16.24
C ASP A 512 7.70 -3.67 -15.53
N GLY A 513 7.14 -3.69 -14.31
CA GLY A 513 7.04 -4.89 -13.47
C GLY A 513 8.35 -5.31 -12.80
N THR A 514 9.47 -4.60 -13.02
CA THR A 514 10.72 -4.96 -12.33
C THR A 514 10.65 -4.61 -10.85
N VAL A 515 11.17 -5.50 -10.01
CA VAL A 515 11.18 -5.31 -8.55
C VAL A 515 12.29 -4.36 -8.13
N GLY A 516 11.90 -3.19 -7.63
CA GLY A 516 12.79 -2.26 -6.93
C GLY A 516 13.04 -2.68 -5.49
N PHE A 517 14.14 -2.19 -4.90
CA PHE A 517 14.51 -2.46 -3.51
C PHE A 517 14.81 -1.16 -2.76
N TYR A 518 14.14 -0.96 -1.63
CA TYR A 518 14.34 0.19 -0.73
C TYR A 518 14.11 -0.23 0.74
N ARG A 519 15.11 0.01 1.60
CA ARG A 519 14.96 0.01 3.07
C ARG A 519 15.28 1.39 3.61
N ASP A 520 14.53 1.83 4.62
CA ASP A 520 14.84 3.07 5.34
C ASP A 520 16.05 2.89 6.28
N SER A 521 16.56 3.97 6.89
CA SER A 521 17.77 3.88 7.73
C SER A 521 17.61 2.98 8.95
N ASP A 522 16.39 2.84 9.47
CA ASP A 522 16.10 2.04 10.66
C ASP A 522 16.02 0.55 10.29
N ASP A 523 15.40 0.22 9.15
CA ASP A 523 15.40 -1.14 8.58
C ASP A 523 16.82 -1.59 8.16
N ILE A 524 17.65 -0.67 7.66
CA ILE A 524 19.07 -0.92 7.37
C ILE A 524 19.84 -1.21 8.67
N GLU A 525 19.66 -0.40 9.73
CA GLU A 525 20.32 -0.62 11.01
C GLU A 525 19.89 -1.94 11.66
N ALA A 526 18.59 -2.27 11.64
CA ALA A 526 18.04 -3.52 12.15
C ALA A 526 18.72 -4.76 11.50
N ILE A 527 18.86 -4.75 10.18
CA ILE A 527 19.48 -5.86 9.43
C ILE A 527 21.01 -5.88 9.60
N ALA A 528 21.66 -4.72 9.75
CA ALA A 528 23.08 -4.65 10.06
C ALA A 528 23.38 -5.24 11.45
N LEU A 529 22.57 -4.89 12.46
CA LEU A 529 22.66 -5.43 13.82
C LEU A 529 22.35 -6.93 13.86
N ALA A 530 21.32 -7.41 13.13
CA ALA A 530 21.01 -8.84 13.03
C ALA A 530 22.16 -9.67 12.42
N LYS A 531 22.96 -9.07 11.53
CA LYS A 531 24.13 -9.69 10.88
C LYS A 531 25.41 -9.64 11.72
N ASP A 532 25.49 -8.81 12.76
CA ASP A 532 26.65 -8.73 13.65
C ASP A 532 26.68 -9.93 14.63
N ASP A 533 27.43 -10.97 14.29
CA ASP A 533 27.71 -12.11 15.18
C ASP A 533 28.70 -11.78 16.32
N GLY A 534 29.20 -10.54 16.34
CA GLY A 534 30.18 -10.04 17.28
C GLY A 534 29.64 -9.87 18.69
N SER A 535 29.90 -10.85 19.56
CA SER A 535 29.73 -10.73 21.03
C SER A 535 30.53 -9.58 21.68
N ALA A 536 31.34 -8.87 20.87
CA ALA A 536 32.14 -7.69 21.18
C ALA A 536 31.43 -6.34 20.92
N SER A 537 30.25 -6.32 20.29
CA SER A 537 29.44 -5.10 20.02
C SER A 537 28.75 -4.57 21.31
N ARG A 538 29.56 -4.40 22.37
CA ARG A 538 29.13 -4.04 23.74
C ARG A 538 29.33 -2.57 24.08
N THR A 539 29.55 -1.72 23.07
CA THR A 539 29.74 -0.27 23.20
C THR A 539 29.02 0.44 22.06
N SER A 540 28.27 1.50 22.41
CA SER A 540 27.46 2.31 21.49
C SER A 540 28.32 3.23 20.61
N SER A 541 29.21 2.62 19.81
CA SER A 541 30.28 3.31 19.09
C SER A 541 30.71 2.62 17.78
N VAL A 542 30.24 1.40 17.50
CA VAL A 542 30.59 0.67 16.27
C VAL A 542 30.02 1.38 15.02
N TYR A 543 28.83 1.98 15.15
CA TYR A 543 28.17 2.78 14.10
C TYR A 543 28.03 4.27 14.45
N GLY A 544 28.71 4.74 15.50
CA GLY A 544 28.71 6.16 15.90
C GLY A 544 27.45 6.67 16.62
N LEU A 545 26.50 5.79 16.97
CA LEU A 545 25.24 6.13 17.64
C LEU A 545 25.25 5.70 19.12
N GLU A 546 24.93 6.63 20.04
CA GLU A 546 24.84 6.41 21.49
C GLU A 546 23.58 5.61 21.91
N ARG A 547 23.31 4.44 21.30
CA ARG A 547 22.07 3.66 21.49
C ARG A 547 22.32 2.19 21.87
N PRO A 548 22.46 1.88 23.18
CA PRO A 548 22.60 0.51 23.66
C PRO A 548 21.31 -0.07 24.27
N THR A 549 20.30 0.73 24.61
CA THR A 549 19.09 0.30 25.35
C THR A 549 17.95 -0.05 24.41
N ILE A 550 17.29 -1.20 24.62
CA ILE A 550 15.95 -1.45 24.03
C ILE A 550 15.03 -0.26 24.35
N TYR A 551 14.28 0.19 23.35
CA TYR A 551 13.21 1.17 23.50
C TYR A 551 12.18 0.70 24.53
N ASP A 552 12.12 1.35 25.70
CA ASP A 552 11.28 0.92 26.83
C ASP A 552 9.99 1.74 27.01
N GLY A 553 9.71 2.66 26.08
CA GLY A 553 8.59 3.60 26.12
C GLY A 553 8.74 4.74 27.15
N SER A 554 9.77 4.72 28.02
CA SER A 554 10.12 5.88 28.88
C SER A 554 10.88 6.95 28.09
N LEU A 555 11.55 6.54 27.02
CA LEU A 555 12.38 7.35 26.13
C LEU A 555 11.55 8.13 25.10
N ARG A 556 10.48 8.80 25.56
CA ARG A 556 9.72 9.85 24.84
C ARG A 556 10.55 11.15 24.72
N ASP A 557 11.77 11.01 24.25
CA ASP A 557 12.75 12.09 24.19
C ASP A 557 12.65 12.83 22.86
N SER A 558 12.30 14.12 22.93
CA SER A 558 12.26 15.04 21.78
C SER A 558 13.56 15.09 20.96
N ALA A 559 14.71 14.70 21.53
CA ALA A 559 15.97 14.59 20.79
C ALA A 559 16.07 13.34 19.89
N ARG A 560 15.03 12.48 19.84
CA ARG A 560 15.01 11.25 19.04
C ARG A 560 14.33 11.38 17.68
N ASP A 561 13.74 12.52 17.33
CA ASP A 561 12.98 12.74 16.08
C ASP A 561 13.82 12.75 14.79
N ASN A 562 15.07 12.27 14.84
CA ASN A 562 15.76 11.73 13.67
C ASN A 562 15.02 10.46 13.22
N ARG A 563 13.90 10.61 12.52
CA ARG A 563 13.26 9.57 11.70
C ARG A 563 14.06 9.33 10.42
N PRO A 564 13.99 8.14 9.83
CA PRO A 564 14.33 7.95 8.43
C PRO A 564 13.46 8.89 7.59
N SER A 565 14.09 9.72 6.76
CA SER A 565 13.38 10.41 5.68
C SER A 565 13.17 9.43 4.54
N THR A 566 11.92 9.03 4.29
CA THR A 566 11.57 8.34 3.05
C THR A 566 11.52 9.34 1.88
N PRO A 567 11.85 8.92 0.64
CA PRO A 567 11.49 9.64 -0.56
C PRO A 567 10.00 9.99 -0.57
N ASN A 568 9.68 11.15 -1.13
CA ASN A 568 8.31 11.58 -1.42
C ASN A 568 8.21 11.78 -2.93
N ASN A 569 7.65 10.79 -3.61
CA ASN A 569 7.42 10.76 -5.04
C ASN A 569 5.93 10.53 -5.32
N VAL A 570 5.44 11.12 -6.40
CA VAL A 570 4.08 10.96 -6.96
C VAL A 570 4.21 10.34 -8.34
N ARG A 571 3.37 9.35 -8.68
CA ARG A 571 3.29 8.77 -10.02
C ARG A 571 2.60 9.77 -10.97
N PRO A 572 3.03 9.89 -12.24
CA PRO A 572 2.28 10.68 -13.24
C PRO A 572 0.95 9.99 -13.52
N ILE A 573 -0.06 10.74 -14.01
CA ILE A 573 -1.36 10.15 -14.41
C ILE A 573 -1.19 9.07 -15.50
N SER A 574 -0.25 9.27 -16.44
CA SER A 574 0.15 8.28 -17.44
C SER A 574 1.03 7.13 -16.88
N TYR A 575 0.78 6.69 -15.66
CA TYR A 575 1.37 5.49 -15.06
C TYR A 575 0.44 4.29 -15.13
N ASP A 576 -0.87 4.56 -15.08
CA ASP A 576 -2.00 3.66 -14.95
C ASP A 576 -3.21 4.53 -15.35
N THR A 577 -3.60 4.46 -16.63
CA THR A 577 -4.48 5.45 -17.26
C THR A 577 -5.97 5.14 -17.02
N ASP A 578 -6.32 3.86 -16.94
CA ASP A 578 -7.68 3.34 -16.68
C ASP A 578 -8.01 3.35 -15.18
N ARG A 579 -6.97 3.29 -14.33
CA ARG A 579 -7.04 3.23 -12.86
C ARG A 579 -7.48 1.85 -12.34
N ASP A 580 -6.87 0.82 -12.90
CA ASP A 580 -7.08 -0.58 -12.52
C ASP A 580 -5.98 -1.13 -11.57
N GLY A 581 -5.00 -0.28 -11.22
CA GLY A 581 -3.90 -0.58 -10.32
C GLY A 581 -2.66 -1.19 -11.00
N MET A 582 -2.77 -1.54 -12.28
CA MET A 582 -1.68 -2.09 -13.10
C MET A 582 -0.97 -0.96 -13.87
N PRO A 583 0.33 -1.10 -14.18
CA PRO A 583 1.02 -0.03 -14.91
C PRO A 583 0.91 -0.16 -16.42
N ASP A 584 0.59 0.97 -17.06
CA ASP A 584 0.52 1.28 -18.50
C ASP A 584 1.62 0.56 -19.33
N ILE A 585 2.83 0.44 -18.78
CA ILE A 585 4.02 -0.11 -19.47
C ILE A 585 4.10 -1.64 -19.32
N TRP A 586 3.64 -2.18 -18.21
CA TRP A 586 3.65 -3.62 -17.91
C TRP A 586 2.50 -4.35 -18.60
N GLU A 587 1.27 -3.80 -18.56
CA GLU A 587 0.13 -4.39 -19.26
C GLU A 587 0.40 -4.51 -20.77
N ARG A 588 0.99 -3.47 -21.38
CA ARG A 588 1.36 -3.49 -22.80
C ARG A 588 2.47 -4.47 -23.13
N ALA A 589 3.19 -4.98 -22.13
CA ALA A 589 4.13 -6.08 -22.28
C ALA A 589 3.48 -7.46 -22.11
N MET A 590 2.47 -7.60 -21.24
CA MET A 590 1.80 -8.88 -20.94
C MET A 590 0.61 -9.16 -21.88
N PHE A 591 -0.26 -8.18 -22.07
CA PHE A 591 -1.58 -8.36 -22.69
C PHE A 591 -1.72 -7.71 -24.07
N GLY A 592 -1.08 -6.57 -24.30
CA GLY A 592 -1.06 -5.89 -25.60
C GLY A 592 -1.41 -4.39 -25.54
N PRO A 593 -1.52 -3.71 -26.69
CA PRO A 593 -1.52 -2.23 -26.78
C PRO A 593 -2.84 -1.55 -26.39
N ASP A 594 -3.84 -2.30 -25.93
CA ASP A 594 -5.20 -1.87 -25.66
C ASP A 594 -5.44 -2.02 -24.15
N LEU A 595 -5.45 -0.89 -23.44
CA LEU A 595 -5.59 -0.84 -21.97
C LEU A 595 -7.06 -1.02 -21.57
N THR A 596 -7.99 -0.36 -22.28
CA THR A 596 -9.44 -0.35 -21.99
C THR A 596 -10.17 -1.70 -22.11
N LEU A 597 -9.48 -2.74 -22.56
CA LEU A 597 -9.95 -4.13 -22.55
C LEU A 597 -9.21 -5.00 -21.52
N LYS A 598 -8.43 -4.37 -20.63
CA LYS A 598 -7.70 -4.92 -19.50
C LYS A 598 -8.16 -4.25 -18.23
N ASP A 599 -8.06 -5.02 -17.15
CA ASP A 599 -8.79 -4.76 -15.93
C ASP A 599 -8.19 -5.63 -14.84
N GLY A 600 -7.60 -4.98 -13.84
CA GLY A 600 -6.95 -5.59 -12.69
C GLY A 600 -7.85 -6.54 -11.88
N THR A 601 -9.16 -6.53 -12.09
CA THR A 601 -10.12 -7.46 -11.46
C THR A 601 -10.37 -8.75 -12.26
N ILE A 602 -10.03 -8.80 -13.55
CA ILE A 602 -10.18 -9.99 -14.41
C ILE A 602 -9.11 -11.03 -14.09
N ASP A 603 -9.44 -12.32 -14.25
CA ASP A 603 -8.52 -13.47 -14.23
C ASP A 603 -8.27 -13.91 -15.70
N THR A 604 -7.23 -13.39 -16.36
CA THR A 604 -7.05 -13.58 -17.83
C THR A 604 -6.57 -14.99 -18.20
N ASP A 605 -5.87 -15.73 -17.32
CA ASP A 605 -5.31 -17.04 -17.63
C ASP A 605 -6.01 -18.25 -16.96
N GLY A 606 -6.85 -18.00 -15.94
CA GLY A 606 -7.70 -18.99 -15.28
C GLY A 606 -7.06 -19.69 -14.07
N ASP A 607 -6.02 -19.11 -13.47
CA ASP A 607 -5.37 -19.58 -12.24
C ASP A 607 -6.14 -19.19 -10.95
N GLY A 608 -6.93 -18.11 -11.01
CA GLY A 608 -7.77 -17.62 -9.92
C GLY A 608 -7.22 -16.43 -9.13
N TYR A 609 -5.98 -15.98 -9.37
CA TYR A 609 -5.59 -14.60 -9.10
C TYR A 609 -6.20 -13.66 -10.16
N THR A 610 -6.36 -12.39 -9.82
CA THR A 610 -6.68 -11.37 -10.83
C THR A 610 -5.40 -10.81 -11.48
N ASP A 611 -5.52 -10.16 -12.65
CA ASP A 611 -4.39 -9.61 -13.39
C ASP A 611 -3.61 -8.58 -12.54
N LEU A 612 -4.31 -7.79 -11.70
CA LEU A 612 -3.67 -6.94 -10.68
C LEU A 612 -2.94 -7.75 -9.62
N GLU A 613 -3.53 -8.84 -9.12
CA GLU A 613 -2.81 -9.70 -8.17
C GLU A 613 -1.55 -10.31 -8.79
N GLU A 614 -1.55 -10.65 -10.08
CA GLU A 614 -0.34 -11.09 -10.77
C GLU A 614 0.72 -9.99 -10.87
N PHE A 615 0.33 -8.74 -11.16
CA PHE A 615 1.25 -7.59 -11.02
C PHE A 615 1.77 -7.44 -9.58
N LEU A 616 0.88 -7.54 -8.57
CA LEU A 616 1.25 -7.46 -7.15
C LEU A 616 2.12 -8.62 -6.68
N ASN A 617 2.07 -9.77 -7.37
CA ASN A 617 2.81 -10.99 -7.07
C ASN A 617 4.24 -10.97 -7.63
N LEU A 618 4.59 -10.07 -8.56
CA LEU A 618 5.95 -9.96 -9.14
C LEU A 618 7.08 -9.75 -8.11
N VAL A 619 6.77 -9.34 -6.89
CA VAL A 619 7.72 -9.30 -5.76
C VAL A 619 8.21 -10.69 -5.29
N PHE A 620 7.62 -11.76 -5.81
CA PHE A 620 7.99 -13.17 -5.64
C PHE A 620 8.68 -13.71 -6.91
N GLU A 621 9.94 -14.12 -6.78
CA GLU A 621 10.76 -14.82 -7.81
C GLU A 621 11.27 -16.18 -7.27
#